data_AF-A0A970JFB3-F1
#
_entry.id   AF-A0A970JFB3-F1
#
_cell.length_a   1.000
_cell.length_b   1.000
_cell.length_c   1.000
_cell.angle_alpha   90.00
_cell.angle_beta   90.00
_cell.angle_gamma   90.00
#
_symmetry.space_group_name_H-M   'P 1'
#
loop_
_entity.id
_entity.type
_entity.pdbx_description
1 polymer ?
#
loop_
_entity_poly.entity_id
_entity_poly.type
_entity_poly.pdbx_seq_one_letter_code
_entity_poly.pdbx_strand_id
1 'polypeptide(L)'
;MRMKFVRGAMIAGIYVVLTFAFAPISYGPLQIRIAEALTVLPYVWPEAVGGLFVGCLLANLLGGLGIWDIILGSLATLIAALLTRKMPKVWLAPLPPVVVNGLVVGGYLSVLYHMPVHLTMGYVAAGEAIACYILGLILLHILLKYDLDRL
;
A
#
# COMPACT_ATOMS: atom_id res chain seq x y z
N MET A 1 13.16 -20.13 -7.44
CA MET A 1 12.28 -20.18 -6.25
C MET A 1 12.82 -19.36 -5.07
N ARG A 2 14.09 -19.51 -4.65
CA ARG A 2 14.67 -18.76 -3.51
C ARG A 2 14.65 -17.23 -3.68
N MET A 3 14.98 -16.71 -4.87
CA MET A 3 15.02 -15.26 -5.13
C MET A 3 13.67 -14.56 -4.94
N LYS A 4 12.55 -15.24 -5.21
CA LYS A 4 11.20 -14.67 -5.06
C LYS A 4 10.85 -14.41 -3.59
N PHE A 5 11.22 -15.33 -2.71
CA PHE A 5 11.03 -15.17 -1.26
C PHE A 5 11.92 -14.07 -0.70
N VAL A 6 13.17 -13.96 -1.16
CA VAL A 6 14.08 -12.88 -0.77
C VAL A 6 13.51 -11.52 -1.20
N ARG A 7 13.02 -11.40 -2.43
CA ARG A 7 12.38 -10.17 -2.91
C ARG A 7 11.15 -9.82 -2.08
N GLY A 8 10.26 -10.78 -1.84
CA GLY A 8 9.08 -10.57 -0.99
C GLY A 8 9.46 -10.09 0.42
N ALA A 9 10.47 -10.71 1.04
CA ALA A 9 10.97 -10.30 2.36
C ALA A 9 11.60 -8.89 2.34
N MET A 10 12.35 -8.55 1.29
CA MET A 10 12.89 -7.20 1.11
C MET A 10 11.78 -6.15 0.95
N ILE A 11 10.75 -6.44 0.14
CA ILE A 11 9.59 -5.57 -0.03
C ILE A 11 8.88 -5.37 1.31
N ALA A 12 8.67 -6.44 2.09
CA ALA A 12 8.08 -6.33 3.42
C ALA A 12 8.93 -5.44 4.35
N GLY A 13 10.25 -5.63 4.36
CA GLY A 13 11.16 -4.82 5.16
C GLY A 13 11.15 -3.34 4.77
N ILE A 14 11.23 -3.05 3.47
CA ILE A 14 11.17 -1.67 2.95
C ILE A 14 9.82 -1.04 3.29
N TYR A 15 8.73 -1.79 3.16
CA TYR A 15 7.39 -1.30 3.52
C TYR A 15 7.34 -0.86 4.99
N VAL A 16 7.82 -1.71 5.92
CA VAL A 16 7.87 -1.38 7.35
C VAL A 16 8.74 -0.14 7.58
N VAL A 17 9.95 -0.11 7.01
CA VAL A 17 10.89 1.02 7.18
C VAL A 17 10.27 2.32 6.67
N LEU A 18 9.66 2.33 5.48
CA LEU A 18 9.00 3.51 4.94
C LEU A 18 7.84 3.96 5.83
N THR A 19 7.02 3.01 6.32
CA THR A 19 5.88 3.36 7.18
C THR A 19 6.35 3.99 8.49
N PHE A 20 7.44 3.50 9.09
CA PHE A 20 7.98 4.07 10.33
C PHE A 20 8.78 5.35 10.11
N ALA A 21 9.57 5.45 9.05
CA ALA A 21 10.31 6.66 8.71
C ALA A 21 9.37 7.86 8.49
N PHE A 22 8.16 7.58 8.00
CA PHE A 22 7.09 8.56 7.80
C PHE A 22 5.91 8.36 8.75
N ALA A 23 6.15 7.81 9.95
CA ALA A 23 5.09 7.53 10.92
C ALA A 23 4.16 8.73 11.21
N PRO A 24 4.64 9.98 11.38
CA PRO A 24 3.78 11.12 11.69
C PRO A 24 2.72 11.42 10.63
N ILE A 25 2.97 11.05 9.36
CA ILE A 25 2.02 11.22 8.26
C ILE A 25 1.38 9.90 7.83
N SER A 26 1.89 8.75 8.30
CA SER A 26 1.40 7.42 7.91
C SER A 26 0.28 6.92 8.82
N TYR A 27 0.13 7.49 10.01
CA TYR A 27 -0.87 7.11 11.01
C TYR A 27 -1.68 8.33 11.45
N GLY A 28 -2.93 8.40 11.02
CA GLY A 28 -3.84 9.49 11.40
C GLY A 28 -5.12 9.54 10.55
N PRO A 29 -6.08 10.41 10.87
CA PRO A 29 -7.31 10.55 10.10
C PRO A 29 -7.07 11.17 8.71
N LEU A 30 -6.02 11.99 8.58
CA LEU A 30 -5.45 12.45 7.33
C LEU A 30 -4.06 11.82 7.19
N GLN A 31 -3.98 10.71 6.46
CA GLN A 31 -2.74 9.94 6.31
C GLN A 31 -2.30 9.84 4.86
N ILE A 32 -0.98 9.88 4.66
CA ILE A 32 -0.29 9.60 3.40
C ILE A 32 0.67 8.45 3.68
N ARG A 33 0.27 7.23 3.32
CA ARG A 33 1.10 6.05 3.53
C ARG A 33 2.05 5.86 2.37
N ILE A 34 3.24 6.46 2.47
CA ILE A 34 4.28 6.42 1.43
C ILE A 34 4.65 4.98 1.05
N ALA A 35 4.61 4.05 2.00
CA ALA A 35 4.88 2.63 1.76
C ALA A 35 3.92 1.99 0.74
N GLU A 36 2.70 2.51 0.60
CA GLU A 36 1.71 2.02 -0.38
C GLU A 36 2.14 2.31 -1.83
N ALA A 37 3.12 3.20 -2.06
CA ALA A 37 3.75 3.34 -3.38
C ALA A 37 4.32 2.02 -3.92
N LEU A 38 4.70 1.08 -3.03
CA LEU A 38 5.18 -0.25 -3.39
C LEU A 38 4.06 -1.18 -3.90
N THR A 39 2.78 -0.83 -3.73
CA THR A 39 1.64 -1.65 -4.19
C THR A 39 1.48 -1.73 -5.70
N VAL A 40 2.28 -0.95 -6.44
CA VAL A 40 2.42 -1.09 -7.89
C VAL A 40 3.31 -2.28 -8.29
N LEU A 41 4.20 -2.75 -7.41
CA LEU A 41 5.14 -3.83 -7.71
C LEU A 41 4.48 -5.15 -8.13
N PRO A 42 3.32 -5.57 -7.57
CA PRO A 42 2.55 -6.72 -8.05
C PRO A 42 2.19 -6.70 -9.53
N TYR A 43 2.15 -5.53 -10.17
CA TYR A 43 1.97 -5.42 -11.62
C TYR A 43 3.09 -6.13 -12.39
N VAL A 44 4.29 -6.15 -11.81
CA VAL A 44 5.50 -6.70 -12.41
C VAL A 44 5.90 -8.03 -11.76
N TRP A 45 5.89 -8.08 -10.43
CA TRP A 45 6.37 -9.21 -9.63
C TRP A 45 5.23 -9.78 -8.77
N PRO A 46 4.64 -10.92 -9.16
CA PRO A 46 3.54 -11.54 -8.41
C PRO A 46 3.86 -11.84 -6.93
N GLU A 47 5.12 -12.12 -6.59
CA GLU A 47 5.58 -12.34 -5.22
C GLU A 47 5.49 -11.09 -4.32
N ALA A 48 5.44 -9.89 -4.90
CA ALA A 48 5.31 -8.65 -4.15
C ALA A 48 4.00 -8.60 -3.34
N VAL A 49 2.95 -9.31 -3.77
CA VAL A 49 1.68 -9.41 -3.05
C VAL A 49 1.88 -9.91 -1.61
N GLY A 50 2.66 -10.98 -1.44
CA GLY A 50 2.94 -11.54 -0.12
C GLY A 50 3.83 -10.61 0.71
N GLY A 51 4.83 -9.98 0.07
CA GLY A 51 5.71 -9.02 0.74
C GLY A 51 4.96 -7.79 1.28
N LEU A 52 4.05 -7.23 0.48
CA LEU A 52 3.23 -6.09 0.88
C LEU A 52 2.27 -6.44 2.01
N PHE A 53 1.61 -7.61 1.92
CA PHE A 53 0.71 -8.06 2.99
C PHE A 53 1.44 -8.23 4.33
N VAL A 54 2.58 -8.93 4.32
CA VAL A 54 3.39 -9.13 5.53
C VAL A 54 3.97 -7.81 6.02
N GLY A 55 4.44 -6.95 5.11
CA GLY A 55 4.95 -5.63 5.46
C GLY A 55 3.90 -4.74 6.12
N CYS A 56 2.69 -4.69 5.56
CA CYS A 56 1.56 -3.95 6.14
C CYS A 56 1.13 -4.51 7.49
N LEU A 57 1.03 -5.83 7.61
CA LEU A 57 0.72 -6.51 8.86
C LEU A 57 1.72 -6.16 9.96
N LEU A 58 3.01 -6.23 9.67
CA LEU A 58 4.05 -5.88 10.62
C LEU A 58 4.05 -4.39 10.95
N ALA A 59 3.87 -3.52 9.95
CA ALA A 59 3.80 -2.09 10.16
C ALA A 59 2.64 -1.73 11.11
N ASN A 60 1.45 -2.26 10.87
CA ASN A 60 0.27 -1.98 11.68
C ASN A 60 0.34 -2.63 13.07
N LEU A 61 0.95 -3.82 13.19
CA LEU A 61 1.18 -4.47 14.48
C LEU A 61 2.06 -3.62 15.39
N LEU A 62 3.09 -2.99 14.80
CA LEU A 62 4.03 -2.14 15.51
C LEU A 62 3.54 -0.68 15.64
N GLY A 63 2.64 -0.24 14.75
CA GLY A 63 2.18 1.16 14.63
C GLY A 63 1.11 1.56 15.66
N GLY A 64 0.42 0.59 16.26
CA GLY A 64 -0.41 0.84 17.45
C GLY A 64 -1.79 1.47 17.21
N LEU A 65 -2.27 1.59 15.97
CA LEU A 65 -3.65 2.05 15.65
C LEU A 65 -4.76 1.05 16.05
N GLY A 66 -4.38 -0.11 16.60
CA GLY A 66 -5.30 -1.11 17.14
C GLY A 66 -5.60 -2.26 16.17
N ILE A 67 -6.40 -3.21 16.65
CA ILE A 67 -6.67 -4.47 15.95
C ILE A 67 -7.34 -4.29 14.57
N TRP A 68 -8.12 -3.21 14.43
CA TRP A 68 -8.79 -2.89 13.17
C TRP A 68 -7.79 -2.56 12.06
N ASP A 69 -6.75 -1.76 12.32
CA ASP A 69 -5.75 -1.46 11.31
C ASP A 69 -4.88 -2.69 10.99
N ILE A 70 -4.54 -3.50 12.01
CA ILE A 70 -3.77 -4.75 11.82
C ILE A 70 -4.49 -5.70 10.86
N ILE A 71 -5.79 -5.91 11.04
CA ILE A 71 -6.56 -6.87 10.24
C ILE A 71 -7.05 -6.22 8.95
N LEU A 72 -7.87 -5.16 9.05
CA LEU A 72 -8.53 -4.55 7.89
C LEU A 72 -7.54 -3.81 6.99
N GLY A 73 -6.55 -3.11 7.56
CA GLY A 73 -5.51 -2.43 6.79
C GLY A 73 -4.68 -3.42 5.98
N SER A 74 -4.20 -4.50 6.60
CA SER A 74 -3.42 -5.53 5.91
C SER A 74 -4.23 -6.25 4.82
N LEU A 75 -5.50 -6.56 5.10
CA LEU A 75 -6.40 -7.17 4.11
C LEU A 75 -6.70 -6.21 2.95
N ALA A 76 -6.86 -4.92 3.22
CA ALA A 76 -7.04 -3.89 2.20
C ALA A 76 -5.82 -3.85 1.26
N THR A 77 -4.60 -3.76 1.80
CA THR A 77 -3.37 -3.81 1.01
C THR A 77 -3.24 -5.13 0.23
N LEU A 78 -3.63 -6.27 0.81
CA LEU A 78 -3.61 -7.57 0.11
C LEU A 78 -4.58 -7.58 -1.09
N ILE A 79 -5.81 -7.12 -0.89
CA ILE A 79 -6.83 -7.04 -1.96
C ILE A 79 -6.34 -6.07 -3.04
N ALA A 80 -5.84 -4.89 -2.65
CA ALA A 80 -5.25 -3.93 -3.57
C ALA A 80 -4.14 -4.55 -4.42
N ALA A 81 -3.17 -5.22 -3.79
CA ALA A 81 -2.06 -5.86 -4.48
C ALA A 81 -2.52 -6.95 -5.47
N LEU A 82 -3.51 -7.76 -5.10
CA LEU A 82 -4.09 -8.79 -5.98
C LEU A 82 -4.81 -8.18 -7.19
N LEU A 83 -5.49 -7.05 -7.00
CA LEU A 83 -6.13 -6.30 -8.08
C LEU A 83 -5.11 -5.60 -8.97
N THR A 84 -4.08 -4.98 -8.40
CA THR A 84 -3.00 -4.31 -9.13
C THR A 84 -2.30 -5.27 -10.09
N ARG A 85 -2.04 -6.51 -9.65
CA ARG A 85 -1.48 -7.58 -10.50
C ARG A 85 -2.30 -7.86 -11.76
N LYS A 86 -3.62 -7.60 -11.73
CA LYS A 86 -4.54 -7.87 -12.83
C LYS A 86 -4.84 -6.62 -13.68
N MET A 87 -4.22 -5.49 -13.39
CA MET A 87 -4.49 -4.25 -14.13
C MET A 87 -3.98 -4.36 -15.57
N PRO A 88 -4.77 -3.94 -16.58
CA PRO A 88 -4.41 -4.11 -17.98
C PRO A 88 -3.43 -3.03 -18.49
N LYS A 89 -3.28 -1.93 -17.75
CA LYS A 89 -2.45 -0.78 -18.14
C LYS A 89 -1.64 -0.28 -16.95
N VAL A 90 -0.40 0.13 -17.22
CA VAL A 90 0.55 0.66 -16.22
C VAL A 90 -0.05 1.80 -15.40
N TRP A 91 -0.74 2.76 -16.04
CA TRP A 91 -1.35 3.90 -15.36
C TRP A 91 -2.53 3.53 -14.46
N LEU A 92 -3.11 2.33 -14.61
CA LEU A 92 -4.17 1.81 -13.74
C LEU A 92 -3.61 1.03 -12.54
N ALA A 93 -2.33 0.69 -12.52
CA ALA A 93 -1.72 -0.04 -11.41
C ALA A 93 -1.88 0.65 -10.03
N PRO A 94 -1.85 1.99 -9.92
CA PRO A 94 -2.12 2.68 -8.65
C PRO A 94 -3.60 2.79 -8.30
N LEU A 95 -4.54 2.46 -9.19
CA LEU A 95 -5.97 2.66 -8.92
C LEU A 95 -6.51 1.72 -7.82
N PRO A 96 -6.21 0.41 -7.82
CA PRO A 96 -6.69 -0.47 -6.77
C PRO A 96 -6.31 -0.07 -5.33
N PRO A 97 -5.06 0.26 -4.98
CA PRO A 97 -4.71 0.68 -3.61
C PRO A 97 -5.48 1.94 -3.20
N VAL A 98 -5.59 2.93 -4.09
CA VAL A 98 -6.34 4.18 -3.82
C VAL A 98 -7.80 3.90 -3.47
N VAL A 99 -8.47 3.08 -4.27
CA VAL A 99 -9.90 2.78 -4.04
C VAL A 99 -10.09 1.88 -2.82
N VAL A 100 -9.29 0.81 -2.69
CA VAL A 100 -9.46 -0.18 -1.64
C VAL A 100 -9.08 0.39 -0.27
N ASN A 101 -7.93 1.04 -0.14
CA ASN A 101 -7.54 1.68 1.12
C ASN A 101 -8.45 2.88 1.42
N GLY A 102 -8.80 3.69 0.42
CA GLY A 102 -9.77 4.78 0.59
C GLY A 102 -11.09 4.31 1.23
N LEU A 103 -11.67 3.21 0.73
CA LEU A 103 -12.92 2.67 1.26
C LEU A 103 -12.74 1.93 2.59
N VAL A 104 -11.77 1.02 2.69
CA VAL A 104 -11.62 0.15 3.87
C VAL A 104 -10.97 0.90 5.02
N VAL A 105 -9.80 1.50 4.77
CA VAL A 105 -9.04 2.24 5.79
C VAL A 105 -9.76 3.52 6.18
N GLY A 106 -10.20 4.31 5.19
CA GLY A 106 -11.02 5.49 5.47
C GLY A 106 -12.35 5.17 6.18
N GLY A 107 -12.94 4.01 5.87
CA GLY A 107 -14.16 3.52 6.51
C GLY A 107 -13.98 3.23 8.00
N TYR A 108 -13.00 2.41 8.39
CA TYR A 108 -12.79 2.12 9.81
C TYR A 108 -12.21 3.33 10.57
N LEU A 109 -11.38 4.16 9.93
CA LEU A 109 -10.86 5.39 10.56
C LEU A 109 -11.98 6.37 10.90
N SER A 110 -13.05 6.43 10.10
CA SER A 110 -14.23 7.25 10.41
C SER A 110 -14.83 6.90 11.77
N VAL A 111 -14.89 5.61 12.09
CA VAL A 111 -15.43 5.08 13.34
C VAL A 111 -14.47 5.36 14.49
N LEU A 112 -13.16 5.14 14.28
CA LEU A 112 -12.13 5.35 15.32
C LEU A 112 -11.97 6.82 15.72
N TYR A 113 -12.05 7.75 14.75
CA TYR A 113 -11.85 9.18 14.99
C TYR A 113 -13.16 9.98 15.12
N HIS A 114 -14.31 9.32 15.08
CA HIS A 114 -15.64 9.95 15.13
C HIS A 114 -15.83 11.05 14.06
N MET A 115 -15.37 10.78 12.84
CA MET A 115 -15.41 11.71 11.71
C MET A 115 -16.40 11.25 10.62
N PRO A 116 -16.92 12.16 9.77
CA PRO A 116 -17.80 11.77 8.67
C PRO A 116 -17.12 10.79 7.71
N VAL A 117 -17.78 9.66 7.43
CA VAL A 117 -17.21 8.57 6.63
C VAL A 117 -16.75 8.98 5.23
N HIS A 118 -17.52 9.81 4.53
CA HIS A 118 -17.17 10.27 3.19
C HIS A 118 -15.92 11.14 3.19
N LEU A 119 -15.70 11.88 4.27
CA LEU A 119 -14.58 12.80 4.41
C LEU A 119 -13.29 12.05 4.74
N THR A 120 -13.34 11.06 5.64
CA THR A 120 -12.18 10.20 5.91
C THR A 120 -11.82 9.29 4.73
N MET A 121 -12.83 8.73 4.03
CA MET A 121 -12.59 7.99 2.78
C MET A 121 -11.92 8.87 1.73
N GLY A 122 -12.38 10.11 1.57
CA GLY A 122 -11.78 11.08 0.66
C GLY A 122 -10.34 11.43 1.02
N TYR A 123 -10.05 11.65 2.31
CA TYR A 123 -8.70 11.95 2.79
C TYR A 123 -7.72 10.80 2.60
N VAL A 124 -8.12 9.58 2.96
CA VAL A 124 -7.28 8.40 2.73
C VAL A 124 -7.08 8.19 1.24
N ALA A 125 -8.14 8.22 0.43
CA ALA A 125 -8.01 8.09 -1.03
C ALA A 125 -7.08 9.15 -1.64
N ALA A 126 -7.15 10.40 -1.17
CA ALA A 126 -6.25 11.46 -1.63
C ALA A 126 -4.79 11.19 -1.23
N GLY A 127 -4.53 10.78 0.02
CA GLY A 127 -3.18 10.44 0.49
C GLY A 127 -2.59 9.23 -0.23
N GLU A 128 -3.40 8.20 -0.44
CA GLU A 128 -3.04 7.03 -1.26
C GLU A 128 -2.79 7.42 -2.71
N ALA A 129 -3.55 8.35 -3.27
CA ALA A 129 -3.33 8.83 -4.63
C ALA A 129 -1.99 9.55 -4.75
N ILE A 130 -1.64 10.40 -3.77
CA ILE A 130 -0.33 11.04 -3.71
C ILE A 130 0.78 9.99 -3.65
N ALA A 131 0.69 9.02 -2.74
CA ALA A 131 1.70 7.98 -2.61
C ALA A 131 1.81 7.11 -3.87
N CYS A 132 0.70 6.56 -4.35
CA CYS A 132 0.68 5.55 -5.40
C CYS A 132 0.81 6.14 -6.81
N TYR A 133 0.12 7.24 -7.14
CA TYR A 133 0.22 7.83 -8.48
C TYR A 133 1.48 8.64 -8.68
N ILE A 134 2.00 9.32 -7.65
CA ILE A 134 3.24 10.08 -7.82
C ILE A 134 4.43 9.13 -7.67
N LEU A 135 4.63 8.57 -6.47
CA LEU A 135 5.82 7.77 -6.19
C LEU A 135 5.73 6.38 -6.84
N GLY A 136 4.57 5.74 -6.77
CA GLY A 136 4.36 4.42 -7.36
C GLY A 136 4.52 4.40 -8.87
N LEU A 137 3.96 5.37 -9.62
CA LEU A 137 4.19 5.42 -11.06
C LEU A 137 5.63 5.75 -11.43
N ILE A 138 6.31 6.63 -10.68
CA ILE A 138 7.74 6.90 -10.91
C ILE A 138 8.53 5.59 -10.76
N LEU A 139 8.31 4.87 -9.66
CA LEU A 139 8.93 3.58 -9.40
C LEU A 139 8.64 2.57 -10.53
N LEU A 140 7.36 2.43 -10.92
CA LEU A 140 6.94 1.48 -11.94
C LEU A 140 7.52 1.83 -13.32
N HIS A 141 7.59 3.10 -13.69
CA HIS A 141 8.20 3.53 -14.95
C HIS A 141 9.71 3.29 -14.96
N ILE A 142 10.41 3.51 -13.84
CA ILE A 142 11.84 3.20 -13.73
C ILE A 142 12.06 1.70 -13.92
N LEU A 143 11.27 0.86 -13.27
CA LEU A 143 11.38 -0.60 -13.40
C LEU A 143 11.21 -1.06 -14.84
N LEU A 144 10.19 -0.55 -15.54
CA LEU A 144 9.91 -0.91 -16.93
C LEU A 144 10.92 -0.32 -17.92
N LYS A 145 11.41 0.91 -17.69
CA LYS A 145 12.37 1.58 -18.58
C LYS A 145 13.73 0.88 -18.60
N TYR A 146 14.14 0.32 -17.48
CA TYR A 146 15.46 -0.33 -17.33
C TYR A 146 15.38 -1.87 -17.43
N ASP A 147 14.26 -2.43 -17.92
CA ASP A 147 14.01 -3.89 -18.02
C ASP A 147 14.27 -4.64 -16.68
N LEU A 148 14.09 -3.95 -15.55
CA LEU A 148 14.28 -4.53 -14.21
C LEU A 148 13.13 -5.47 -13.86
N ASP A 149 12.03 -5.43 -14.60
CA ASP A 149 10.91 -6.35 -14.48
C ASP A 149 11.32 -7.82 -14.63
N ARG A 150 12.41 -8.08 -15.35
CA ARG A 150 12.92 -9.44 -15.64
C ARG A 150 13.84 -10.01 -14.58
N LEU A 151 14.27 -9.21 -13.60
CA LEU A 151 15.06 -9.69 -12.45
C LEU A 151 14.23 -10.62 -11.59
#